data_AF-A0A7J5V4F6-F1
#
_entry.id   AF-A0A7J5V4F6-F1
#
_cell.length_a   1.000
_cell.length_b   1.000
_cell.length_c   1.000
_cell.angle_alpha   90.00
_cell.angle_beta   90.00
_cell.angle_gamma   90.00
#
_symmetry.space_group_name_H-M   'P 1'
#
loop_
_entity.id
_entity.type
_entity.pdbx_description
1 polymer ?
#
loop_
_entity_poly.entity_id
_entity_poly.type
_entity_poly.pdbx_seq_one_letter_code
_entity_poly.pdbx_strand_id
1 'polypeptide(L)'
;MENSRDERYLNFPVQLLAGFLSEKDMVLENIFHYALFTYSLKLNEGSDSQRIKATIKYFNVTNFSPAKGKTISETVPGKGPVTGISLSVFWDYYNKEKTPFESAVFLAYCALKSIVGEQSFVKIDNLYLLSRMDGKAKSVEEYDQLSKEIFEYATPYKIRRLKDALVDNWGLKTYSRHTRGFYVSFKMELDALVFEAEKRREKAKRAYLKHKEKEAYLKALEKIRMMGH
;
A
#
# COMPACT_ATOMS: atom_id res chain seq x y z
N MET A 1 -5.96 -20.19 -5.50
CA MET A 1 -6.60 -20.06 -4.16
C MET A 1 -8.06 -19.76 -4.40
N GLU A 2 -8.91 -20.72 -4.06
CA GLU A 2 -10.36 -20.61 -4.17
C GLU A 2 -10.84 -19.48 -3.27
N ASN A 3 -11.44 -18.45 -3.86
CA ASN A 3 -12.07 -17.35 -3.13
C ASN A 3 -13.28 -17.94 -2.39
N SER A 4 -13.11 -18.31 -1.11
CA SER A 4 -14.25 -18.68 -0.28
C SER A 4 -15.15 -17.45 -0.17
N ARG A 5 -16.42 -17.59 -0.59
CA ARG A 5 -17.40 -16.48 -0.64
C ARG A 5 -17.73 -15.86 0.72
N ASP A 6 -17.13 -16.36 1.81
CA ASP A 6 -17.33 -15.92 3.20
C ASP A 6 -16.13 -15.19 3.83
N GLU A 7 -15.08 -14.87 3.07
CA GLU A 7 -13.91 -14.21 3.65
C GLU A 7 -14.21 -12.75 4.01
N ARG A 8 -14.11 -12.42 5.31
CA ARG A 8 -14.38 -11.09 5.85
C ARG A 8 -13.09 -10.30 5.96
N TYR A 9 -13.19 -8.99 5.78
CA TYR A 9 -12.02 -8.10 5.71
C TYR A 9 -12.04 -7.05 6.82
N LEU A 10 -10.88 -6.86 7.44
CA LEU A 10 -10.58 -5.75 8.34
C LEU A 10 -9.98 -4.62 7.52
N ASN A 11 -10.69 -3.50 7.43
CA ASN A 11 -10.23 -2.32 6.71
C ASN A 11 -9.73 -1.28 7.70
N PHE A 12 -8.54 -0.74 7.47
CA PHE A 12 -7.90 0.19 8.38
C PHE A 12 -6.93 1.15 7.66
N PRO A 13 -6.73 2.36 8.19
CA PRO A 13 -5.74 3.29 7.68
C PRO A 13 -4.35 2.75 8.00
N VAL A 14 -3.46 2.82 7.01
CA VAL A 14 -2.09 2.28 7.16
C VAL A 14 -1.26 2.99 8.22
N GLN A 15 -1.67 4.16 8.72
CA GLN A 15 -1.05 4.77 9.90
C GLN A 15 -1.07 3.87 11.13
N LEU A 16 -2.02 2.93 11.22
CA LEU A 16 -2.02 1.94 12.29
C LEU A 16 -0.87 0.94 12.17
N LEU A 17 -0.18 0.83 11.03
CA LEU A 17 0.98 -0.04 10.86
C LEU A 17 2.25 0.51 11.54
N ALA A 18 2.24 1.77 11.99
CA ALA A 18 3.41 2.38 12.63
C ALA A 18 3.84 1.56 13.85
N GLY A 19 5.13 1.23 13.95
CA GLY A 19 5.68 0.43 15.04
C GLY A 19 5.46 -1.09 14.96
N PHE A 20 4.85 -1.61 13.89
CA PHE A 20 4.50 -3.05 13.79
C PHE A 20 5.68 -4.02 13.97
N LEU A 21 6.88 -3.66 13.52
CA LEU A 21 8.07 -4.53 13.66
C LEU A 21 8.56 -4.65 15.10
N SER A 22 8.15 -3.73 15.99
CA SER A 22 8.57 -3.69 17.39
C SER A 22 7.42 -4.04 18.33
N GLU A 23 6.19 -3.67 17.98
CA GLU A 23 4.98 -3.80 18.83
C GLU A 23 3.83 -4.50 18.09
N LYS A 24 4.13 -5.61 17.40
CA LYS A 24 3.20 -6.38 16.55
C LYS A 24 1.82 -6.57 17.18
N ASP A 25 1.78 -7.06 18.42
CA ASP A 25 0.53 -7.48 19.06
C ASP A 25 -0.36 -6.28 19.37
N MET A 26 0.22 -5.19 19.89
CA MET A 26 -0.49 -3.94 20.12
C MET A 26 -1.04 -3.36 18.80
N VAL A 27 -0.24 -3.38 17.73
CA VAL A 27 -0.68 -2.89 16.42
C VAL A 27 -1.86 -3.72 15.88
N LEU A 28 -1.77 -5.05 15.91
CA LEU A 28 -2.84 -5.93 15.44
C LEU A 28 -4.12 -5.76 16.28
N GLU A 29 -3.98 -5.62 17.60
CA GLU A 29 -5.11 -5.36 18.48
C GLU A 29 -5.79 -4.02 18.14
N ASN A 30 -4.99 -2.97 17.87
CA ASN A 30 -5.52 -1.68 17.46
C ASN A 30 -6.24 -1.74 16.11
N ILE A 31 -5.67 -2.45 15.12
CA ILE A 31 -6.30 -2.70 13.82
C ILE A 31 -7.64 -3.40 14.00
N PHE A 32 -7.70 -4.43 14.84
CA PHE A 32 -8.91 -5.21 15.10
C PHE A 32 -10.03 -4.34 15.67
N HIS A 33 -9.76 -3.61 16.75
CA HIS A 33 -10.77 -2.77 17.38
C HIS A 33 -11.21 -1.61 16.49
N TYR A 34 -10.28 -0.98 15.79
CA TYR A 34 -10.59 0.09 14.84
C TYR A 34 -11.49 -0.41 13.71
N ALA A 35 -11.13 -1.53 13.07
CA ALA A 35 -11.84 -2.03 11.90
C ALA A 35 -13.28 -2.44 12.25
N LEU A 36 -13.49 -3.09 13.40
CA LEU A 36 -14.83 -3.48 13.85
C LEU A 36 -15.67 -2.26 14.27
N PHE A 37 -15.08 -1.31 15.00
CA PHE A 37 -15.78 -0.09 15.37
C PHE A 37 -16.21 0.72 14.14
N THR A 38 -15.30 0.96 13.20
CA THR A 38 -15.62 1.69 11.97
C THR A 38 -16.59 0.93 11.06
N TYR A 39 -16.59 -0.40 11.07
CA TYR A 39 -17.63 -1.18 10.41
C TYR A 39 -19.00 -0.95 11.05
N SER A 40 -19.08 -0.97 12.39
CA SER A 40 -20.35 -0.76 13.11
C SER A 40 -20.98 0.62 12.85
N LEU A 41 -20.16 1.63 12.56
CA LEU A 41 -20.61 2.96 12.16
C LEU A 41 -21.17 3.02 10.73
N LYS A 42 -20.84 2.05 9.87
CA LYS A 42 -21.33 1.96 8.49
C LYS A 42 -22.66 1.21 8.36
N LEU A 43 -23.13 0.58 9.43
CA LEU A 43 -24.43 -0.09 9.44
C LEU A 43 -25.52 0.98 9.53
N ASN A 44 -26.48 0.96 8.61
CA ASN A 44 -27.48 2.03 8.44
C ASN A 44 -28.68 1.91 9.38
N GLU A 45 -28.79 0.81 10.14
CA GLU A 45 -29.99 0.48 10.90
C GLU A 45 -29.67 0.10 12.36
N GLY A 46 -30.59 0.46 13.26
CA GLY A 46 -30.53 0.13 14.67
C GLY A 46 -29.71 1.11 15.53
N SER A 47 -29.88 0.99 16.85
CA SER A 47 -29.08 1.71 17.84
C SER A 47 -27.62 1.27 17.84
N ASP A 48 -26.74 2.07 18.45
CA ASP A 48 -25.30 1.76 18.57
C ASP A 48 -25.06 0.34 19.12
N SER A 49 -25.82 -0.06 20.15
CA SER A 49 -25.74 -1.40 20.74
C SER A 49 -26.15 -2.49 19.76
N GLN A 50 -27.20 -2.27 18.95
CA GLN A 50 -27.63 -3.22 17.93
C GLN A 50 -26.58 -3.36 16.82
N ARG A 51 -25.99 -2.24 16.36
CA ARG A 51 -24.93 -2.25 15.34
C ARG A 51 -23.65 -2.93 15.83
N ILE A 52 -23.28 -2.74 17.09
CA ILE A 52 -22.17 -3.47 17.73
C ILE A 52 -22.47 -4.98 17.77
N LYS A 53 -23.65 -5.40 18.24
CA LYS A 53 -24.04 -6.82 18.26
C LYS A 53 -24.04 -7.44 16.86
N ALA A 54 -24.54 -6.71 15.87
CA ALA A 54 -24.52 -7.13 14.47
C ALA A 54 -23.08 -7.28 13.94
N THR A 55 -22.18 -6.37 14.30
CA THR A 55 -20.75 -6.43 13.95
C THR A 55 -20.07 -7.65 14.57
N ILE A 56 -20.29 -7.90 15.87
CA ILE A 56 -19.76 -9.07 16.58
C ILE A 56 -20.21 -10.37 15.91
N LYS A 57 -21.51 -10.47 15.58
CA LYS A 57 -22.08 -11.61 14.84
C LYS A 57 -21.49 -11.72 13.43
N TYR A 58 -21.41 -10.61 12.70
CA TYR A 58 -20.91 -10.55 11.33
C TYR A 58 -19.44 -10.90 11.25
N PHE A 59 -18.58 -10.58 12.23
CA PHE A 59 -17.17 -10.99 12.24
C PHE A 59 -16.93 -12.31 12.97
N ASN A 60 -17.92 -12.81 13.73
CA ASN A 60 -17.82 -14.00 14.58
C ASN A 60 -16.66 -13.90 15.59
N VAL A 61 -16.67 -12.84 16.40
CA VAL A 61 -15.62 -12.55 17.37
C VAL A 61 -16.20 -12.31 18.76
N THR A 62 -15.38 -12.42 19.80
CA THR A 62 -15.81 -12.17 21.19
C THR A 62 -15.07 -11.01 21.85
N ASN A 63 -13.82 -10.75 21.46
CA ASN A 63 -12.93 -9.82 22.17
C ASN A 63 -13.02 -8.39 21.63
N PHE A 64 -14.15 -7.98 21.05
CA PHE A 64 -14.30 -6.63 20.51
C PHE A 64 -14.66 -5.62 21.61
N SER A 65 -13.79 -4.61 21.79
CA SER A 65 -14.04 -3.41 22.61
C SER A 65 -14.41 -2.21 21.73
N PRO A 66 -15.69 -1.77 21.73
CA PRO A 66 -16.13 -0.58 21.01
C PRO A 66 -15.47 0.71 21.53
N ALA A 67 -15.24 0.81 22.84
CA ALA A 67 -14.62 1.98 23.45
C ALA A 67 -13.18 2.16 22.95
N LYS A 68 -12.38 1.09 22.94
CA LYS A 68 -11.02 1.12 22.39
C LYS A 68 -11.02 1.48 20.91
N GLY A 69 -11.91 0.87 20.12
CA GLY A 69 -12.06 1.18 18.70
C GLY A 69 -12.42 2.65 18.44
N LYS A 70 -13.30 3.23 19.27
CA LYS A 70 -13.64 4.65 19.22
C LYS A 70 -12.43 5.53 19.51
N THR A 71 -11.72 5.29 20.61
CA THR A 71 -10.51 6.05 20.97
C THR A 71 -9.48 6.03 19.86
N ILE A 72 -9.22 4.87 19.26
CA ILE A 72 -8.28 4.75 18.13
C ILE A 72 -8.80 5.55 16.91
N SER A 73 -10.10 5.49 16.63
CA SER A 73 -10.67 6.22 15.48
C SER A 73 -10.56 7.74 15.61
N GLU A 74 -10.53 8.25 16.84
CA GLU A 74 -10.39 9.68 17.14
C GLU A 74 -8.92 10.14 17.09
N THR A 75 -7.95 9.26 17.35
CA THR A 75 -6.51 9.59 17.34
C THR A 75 -5.85 9.43 15.97
N VAL A 76 -6.40 8.58 15.10
CA VAL A 76 -5.84 8.42 13.75
C VAL A 76 -6.24 9.61 12.86
N PRO A 77 -5.28 10.29 12.19
CA PRO A 77 -5.59 11.40 11.30
C PRO A 77 -6.58 10.99 10.20
N GLY A 78 -7.75 11.65 10.17
CA GLY A 78 -8.81 11.36 9.20
C GLY A 78 -8.36 11.57 7.75
N LYS A 79 -8.78 10.66 6.85
CA LYS A 79 -8.51 10.63 5.39
C LYS A 79 -7.13 10.09 4.93
N GLY A 80 -6.46 9.29 5.76
CA GLY A 80 -5.33 8.47 5.27
C GLY A 80 -5.79 7.34 4.34
N PRO A 81 -4.92 6.82 3.46
CA PRO A 81 -5.30 5.69 2.64
C PRO A 81 -5.40 4.42 3.45
N VAL A 82 -6.32 3.61 2.99
CA VAL A 82 -6.82 2.44 3.68
C VAL A 82 -6.25 1.21 3.02
N THR A 83 -5.93 0.21 3.83
CA THR A 83 -5.68 -1.14 3.39
C THR A 83 -6.70 -2.08 4.01
N GLY A 84 -6.74 -3.31 3.49
CA GLY A 84 -7.64 -4.34 3.97
C GLY A 84 -6.95 -5.69 3.99
N ILE A 85 -7.09 -6.42 5.09
CA ILE A 85 -6.62 -7.79 5.24
C ILE A 85 -7.80 -8.70 5.56
N SER A 86 -7.76 -9.95 5.11
CA SER A 86 -8.78 -10.91 5.49
C SER A 86 -8.63 -11.32 6.96
N LEU A 87 -9.73 -11.78 7.57
CA LEU A 87 -9.70 -12.34 8.92
C LEU A 87 -8.73 -13.53 9.03
N SER A 88 -8.62 -14.35 7.99
CA SER A 88 -7.70 -15.50 7.97
C SER A 88 -6.25 -15.04 8.13
N VAL A 89 -5.82 -14.06 7.33
CA VAL A 89 -4.49 -13.44 7.41
C VAL A 89 -4.30 -12.74 8.75
N PHE A 90 -5.31 -12.03 9.24
CA PHE A 90 -5.24 -11.38 10.55
C PHE A 90 -4.95 -12.38 11.66
N TRP A 91 -5.75 -13.46 11.76
CA TRP A 91 -5.58 -14.47 12.80
C TRP A 91 -4.28 -15.27 12.67
N ASP A 92 -3.78 -15.46 11.45
CA ASP A 92 -2.47 -16.07 11.21
C ASP A 92 -1.33 -15.24 11.80
N TYR A 93 -1.36 -13.91 11.67
CA TYR A 93 -0.36 -13.01 12.24
C TYR A 93 -0.59 -12.71 13.73
N TYR A 94 -1.84 -12.77 14.20
CA TYR A 94 -2.19 -12.53 15.60
C TYR A 94 -1.82 -13.73 16.48
N ASN A 95 -2.12 -14.95 16.05
CA ASN A 95 -1.96 -16.15 16.88
C ASN A 95 -0.62 -16.87 16.71
N LYS A 96 0.15 -16.59 15.65
CA LYS A 96 1.43 -17.26 15.38
C LYS A 96 2.58 -16.30 15.52
N GLU A 97 3.72 -16.83 15.96
CA GLU A 97 4.98 -16.13 15.86
C GLU A 97 5.36 -15.95 14.39
N LYS A 98 5.89 -14.77 14.08
CA LYS A 98 6.32 -14.37 12.75
C LYS A 98 7.74 -13.86 12.82
N THR A 99 8.57 -14.30 11.90
CA THR A 99 9.92 -13.76 11.77
C THR A 99 9.87 -12.27 11.40
N PRO A 100 10.93 -11.49 11.67
CA PRO A 100 11.00 -10.09 11.24
C PRO A 100 10.77 -9.92 9.73
N PHE A 101 11.24 -10.88 8.93
CA PHE A 101 11.06 -10.86 7.48
C PHE A 101 9.59 -11.09 7.08
N GLU A 102 8.90 -12.08 7.67
CA GLU A 102 7.47 -12.30 7.40
C GLU A 102 6.60 -11.11 7.81
N SER A 103 6.95 -10.45 8.91
CA SER A 103 6.32 -9.21 9.35
C SER A 103 6.56 -8.08 8.35
N ALA A 104 7.77 -7.93 7.83
CA ALA A 104 8.07 -6.95 6.79
C ALA A 104 7.36 -7.26 5.45
N VAL A 105 7.21 -8.54 5.08
CA VAL A 105 6.42 -8.94 3.91
C VAL A 105 4.95 -8.57 4.09
N PHE A 106 4.38 -8.79 5.27
CA PHE A 106 3.01 -8.36 5.58
C PHE A 106 2.82 -6.85 5.50
N LEU A 107 3.78 -6.09 6.03
CA LEU A 107 3.76 -4.63 5.90
C LEU A 107 3.82 -4.19 4.44
N ALA A 108 4.70 -4.81 3.64
CA ALA A 108 4.81 -4.52 2.22
C ALA A 108 3.51 -4.86 1.46
N TYR A 109 2.86 -5.98 1.80
CA TYR A 109 1.55 -6.34 1.26
C TYR A 109 0.49 -5.27 1.57
N CYS A 110 0.35 -4.91 2.85
CA CYS A 110 -0.59 -3.90 3.31
C CYS A 110 -0.34 -2.54 2.65
N ALA A 111 0.94 -2.16 2.56
CA ALA A 111 1.39 -0.93 1.91
C ALA A 111 1.00 -0.89 0.44
N LEU A 112 1.36 -1.92 -0.35
CA LEU A 112 1.02 -1.98 -1.77
C LEU A 112 -0.48 -2.00 -2.00
N LYS A 113 -1.27 -2.72 -1.19
CA LYS A 113 -2.74 -2.69 -1.29
C LYS A 113 -3.29 -1.28 -1.10
N SER A 114 -2.75 -0.52 -0.14
CA SER A 114 -3.18 0.87 0.08
C SER A 114 -2.81 1.82 -1.06
N ILE A 115 -1.70 1.56 -1.76
CA ILE A 115 -1.22 2.39 -2.86
C ILE A 115 -1.98 2.06 -4.15
N VAL A 116 -2.19 0.77 -4.45
CA VAL A 116 -2.97 0.33 -5.61
C VAL A 116 -4.43 0.74 -5.44
N GLY A 117 -5.03 0.46 -4.29
CA GLY A 117 -6.44 0.76 -4.00
C GLY A 117 -7.37 0.24 -5.09
N GLU A 118 -8.20 1.12 -5.64
CA GLU A 118 -9.13 0.77 -6.73
C GLU A 118 -8.48 0.66 -8.11
N GLN A 119 -7.27 1.20 -8.30
CA GLN A 119 -6.58 1.18 -9.59
C GLN A 119 -6.25 -0.24 -10.03
N SER A 120 -6.25 -0.50 -11.34
CA SER A 120 -5.80 -1.80 -11.88
C SER A 120 -4.31 -2.02 -11.67
N PHE A 121 -3.52 -0.95 -11.74
CA PHE A 121 -2.07 -0.97 -11.48
C PHE A 121 -1.57 0.45 -11.21
N VAL A 122 -0.38 0.57 -10.61
CA VAL A 122 0.27 1.85 -10.36
C VAL A 122 1.78 1.71 -10.47
N LYS A 123 2.47 2.80 -10.86
CA LYS A 123 3.93 2.90 -10.83
C LYS A 123 4.36 3.61 -9.56
N ILE A 124 5.28 3.01 -8.82
CA ILE A 124 5.81 3.56 -7.57
C ILE A 124 7.33 3.42 -7.52
N ASP A 125 7.96 3.99 -6.50
CA ASP A 125 9.36 3.74 -6.17
C ASP A 125 9.50 3.05 -4.80
N ASN A 126 10.74 2.75 -4.44
CA ASN A 126 11.07 2.04 -3.21
C ASN A 126 10.81 2.91 -1.96
N LEU A 127 11.06 4.22 -2.05
CA LEU A 127 10.87 5.12 -0.92
C LEU A 127 9.39 5.22 -0.57
N TYR A 128 8.51 5.29 -1.58
CA TYR A 128 7.08 5.33 -1.34
C TYR A 128 6.56 4.01 -0.74
N LEU A 129 7.05 2.85 -1.22
CA LEU A 129 6.74 1.56 -0.61
C LEU A 129 7.13 1.52 0.87
N LEU A 130 8.38 1.88 1.19
CA LEU A 130 8.90 1.83 2.56
C LEU A 130 8.20 2.83 3.48
N SER A 131 7.98 4.07 3.01
CA SER A 131 7.17 5.07 3.74
C SER A 131 5.83 4.48 4.15
N ARG A 132 5.24 3.68 3.28
CA ARG A 132 3.94 3.11 3.52
C ARG A 132 3.93 1.88 4.40
N MET A 133 5.00 1.09 4.36
CA MET A 133 5.27 0.05 5.35
C MET A 133 5.46 0.66 6.74
N ASP A 134 6.07 1.85 6.82
CA ASP A 134 6.30 2.61 8.06
C ASP A 134 5.05 3.37 8.57
N GLY A 135 3.88 3.09 7.98
CA GLY A 135 2.63 3.74 8.33
C GLY A 135 2.52 5.22 7.97
N LYS A 136 3.44 5.78 7.16
CA LYS A 136 3.37 7.19 6.77
C LYS A 136 2.26 7.43 5.74
N ALA A 137 1.48 8.49 5.96
CA ALA A 137 0.37 8.93 5.11
C ALA A 137 0.77 9.31 3.68
N LYS A 138 2.03 9.65 3.45
CA LYS A 138 2.61 10.07 2.16
C LYS A 138 4.02 9.50 2.08
N SER A 139 4.63 9.55 0.89
CA SER A 139 6.07 9.29 0.79
C SER A 139 6.82 10.33 1.63
N VAL A 140 7.82 9.88 2.37
CA VAL A 140 8.83 10.78 2.93
C VAL A 140 9.75 11.28 1.80
N GLU A 141 10.53 12.31 2.09
CA GLU A 141 11.46 12.91 1.13
C GLU A 141 12.79 12.16 1.12
N GLU A 142 13.24 11.73 2.30
CA GLU A 142 14.52 11.07 2.51
C GLU A 142 14.39 9.80 3.37
N TYR A 143 15.32 8.86 3.18
CA TYR A 143 15.25 7.55 3.85
C TYR A 143 15.49 7.61 5.36
N ASP A 144 16.15 8.65 5.86
CA ASP A 144 16.42 8.86 7.29
C ASP A 144 15.17 9.27 8.10
N GLN A 145 14.10 9.68 7.41
CA GLN A 145 12.80 9.97 8.01
C GLN A 145 11.97 8.70 8.30
N LEU A 146 12.46 7.53 7.88
CA LEU A 146 11.86 6.23 8.18
C LEU A 146 12.28 5.76 9.58
N SER A 147 11.44 4.96 10.23
CA SER A 147 11.87 4.21 11.42
C SER A 147 13.08 3.33 11.12
N LYS A 148 13.91 3.08 12.14
CA LYS A 148 15.13 2.27 12.01
C LYS A 148 14.81 0.89 11.44
N GLU A 149 13.75 0.27 11.93
CA GLU A 149 13.29 -1.07 11.57
C GLU A 149 12.90 -1.16 10.10
N ILE A 150 12.27 -0.12 9.54
CA ILE A 150 11.91 -0.06 8.12
C ILE A 150 13.11 0.32 7.26
N PHE A 151 13.94 1.26 7.72
CA PHE A 151 15.17 1.67 7.03
C PHE A 151 16.11 0.49 6.79
N GLU A 152 16.17 -0.47 7.71
CA GLU A 152 16.96 -1.69 7.54
C GLU A 152 16.59 -2.50 6.27
N TYR A 153 15.37 -2.34 5.75
CA TYR A 153 14.91 -2.98 4.52
C TYR A 153 15.20 -2.16 3.26
N ALA A 154 15.73 -0.94 3.37
CA ALA A 154 15.97 -0.05 2.23
C ALA A 154 17.03 -0.54 1.22
N THR A 155 17.85 -1.53 1.61
CA THR A 155 18.87 -2.09 0.73
C THR A 155 18.25 -2.76 -0.52
N PRO A 156 18.89 -2.66 -1.71
CA PRO A 156 18.37 -3.25 -2.93
C PRO A 156 18.04 -4.75 -2.82
N TYR A 157 18.87 -5.50 -2.09
CA TYR A 157 18.68 -6.94 -1.87
C TYR A 157 17.42 -7.23 -1.03
N LYS A 158 17.25 -6.56 0.11
CA LYS A 158 16.11 -6.80 1.00
C LYS A 158 14.80 -6.37 0.35
N ILE A 159 14.76 -5.21 -0.32
CA ILE A 159 13.57 -4.79 -1.07
C ILE A 159 13.21 -5.81 -2.16
N ARG A 160 14.21 -6.30 -2.90
CA ARG A 160 13.97 -7.33 -3.93
C ARG A 160 13.34 -8.57 -3.29
N ARG A 161 13.92 -9.07 -2.20
CA ARG A 161 13.38 -10.22 -1.48
C ARG A 161 11.95 -10.02 -0.96
N LEU A 162 11.60 -8.83 -0.49
CA LEU A 162 10.22 -8.52 -0.11
C LEU A 162 9.28 -8.65 -1.30
N LYS A 163 9.66 -8.09 -2.46
CA LYS A 163 8.86 -8.17 -3.69
C LYS A 163 8.74 -9.61 -4.19
N ASP A 164 9.83 -10.37 -4.20
CA ASP A 164 9.83 -11.77 -4.60
C ASP A 164 8.87 -12.58 -3.72
N ALA A 165 8.95 -12.43 -2.40
CA ALA A 165 8.04 -13.10 -1.47
C ALA A 165 6.55 -12.74 -1.71
N LEU A 166 6.26 -11.50 -2.10
CA LEU A 166 4.90 -11.06 -2.44
C LEU A 166 4.42 -11.62 -3.78
N VAL A 167 5.30 -11.76 -4.76
CA VAL A 167 4.99 -12.40 -6.05
C VAL A 167 4.67 -13.88 -5.81
N ASP A 168 5.53 -14.56 -5.05
CA ASP A 168 5.43 -16.01 -4.84
C ASP A 168 4.22 -16.40 -3.99
N ASN A 169 3.87 -15.59 -2.96
CA ASN A 169 2.92 -16.01 -1.92
C ASN A 169 1.68 -15.12 -1.79
N TRP A 170 1.70 -13.90 -2.33
CA TRP A 170 0.63 -12.91 -2.11
C TRP A 170 -0.04 -12.44 -3.41
N GLY A 171 0.28 -13.09 -4.53
CA GLY A 171 -0.34 -12.84 -5.83
C GLY A 171 0.00 -11.49 -6.45
N LEU A 172 1.07 -10.83 -5.99
CA LEU A 172 1.57 -9.57 -6.56
C LEU A 172 2.12 -9.80 -7.97
N LYS A 173 1.80 -8.89 -8.89
CA LYS A 173 2.47 -8.78 -10.19
C LYS A 173 3.29 -7.50 -10.19
N THR A 174 4.53 -7.57 -10.67
CA THR A 174 5.46 -6.45 -10.69
C THR A 174 6.29 -6.40 -11.97
N TYR A 175 6.61 -5.19 -12.42
CA TYR A 175 7.46 -4.96 -13.60
C TYR A 175 8.32 -3.70 -13.45
N SER A 176 9.63 -3.79 -13.75
CA SER A 176 10.58 -2.69 -13.50
C SER A 176 11.66 -2.52 -14.58
N ARG A 177 11.54 -3.21 -15.72
CA ARG A 177 12.59 -3.19 -16.74
C ARG A 177 12.71 -1.78 -17.37
N HIS A 178 13.95 -1.31 -17.54
CA HIS A 178 14.29 -0.03 -18.18
C HIS A 178 13.53 1.20 -17.62
N THR A 179 13.18 1.18 -16.33
CA THR A 179 12.53 2.30 -15.66
C THR A 179 13.08 2.51 -14.25
N ARG A 180 13.09 3.76 -13.78
CA ARG A 180 13.16 4.06 -12.34
C ARG A 180 11.82 3.71 -11.70
N GLY A 181 11.86 3.13 -10.51
CA GLY A 181 10.67 2.59 -9.84
C GLY A 181 10.20 1.29 -10.47
N PHE A 182 8.97 0.90 -10.16
CA PHE A 182 8.37 -0.36 -10.58
C PHE A 182 6.85 -0.23 -10.64
N TYR A 183 6.24 -0.97 -11.55
CA TYR A 183 4.80 -1.10 -11.69
C TYR A 183 4.33 -2.26 -10.82
N VAL A 184 3.18 -2.11 -10.18
CA VAL A 184 2.56 -3.13 -9.32
C VAL A 184 1.09 -3.31 -9.61
N SER A 185 0.60 -4.54 -9.48
CA SER A 185 -0.82 -4.88 -9.56
C SER A 185 -1.14 -6.13 -8.73
N PHE A 186 -2.33 -6.15 -8.14
CA PHE A 186 -2.97 -7.37 -7.61
C PHE A 186 -4.13 -7.86 -8.48
N LYS A 187 -4.54 -7.08 -9.48
CA LYS A 187 -5.75 -7.31 -10.29
C LYS A 187 -5.44 -7.78 -11.71
N MET A 188 -4.27 -7.45 -12.24
CA MET A 188 -3.86 -7.75 -13.61
C MET A 188 -2.99 -9.01 -13.67
N GLU A 189 -3.08 -9.70 -14.79
CA GLU A 189 -2.08 -10.68 -15.21
C GLU A 189 -0.77 -9.99 -15.62
N LEU A 190 0.33 -10.74 -15.55
CA LEU A 190 1.67 -10.19 -15.73
C LEU A 190 1.89 -9.62 -17.15
N ASP A 191 1.43 -10.33 -18.17
CA ASP A 191 1.50 -9.92 -19.58
C ASP A 191 0.77 -8.59 -19.83
N ALA A 192 -0.44 -8.44 -19.29
CA ALA A 192 -1.23 -7.21 -19.38
C ALA A 192 -0.54 -6.05 -18.65
N LEU A 193 0.05 -6.29 -17.48
CA LEU A 193 0.81 -5.29 -16.73
C LEU A 193 2.05 -4.82 -17.51
N VAL A 194 2.79 -5.76 -18.10
CA VAL A 194 3.97 -5.48 -18.92
C VAL A 194 3.58 -4.66 -20.15
N PHE A 195 2.51 -5.04 -20.85
CA PHE A 195 2.02 -4.31 -22.01
C PHE A 195 1.68 -2.85 -21.67
N GLU A 196 0.91 -2.62 -20.60
CA GLU A 196 0.54 -1.26 -20.19
C GLU A 196 1.75 -0.42 -19.72
N ALA A 197 2.72 -1.06 -19.06
CA ALA A 197 3.96 -0.39 -18.66
C ALA A 197 4.80 0.04 -19.89
N GLU A 198 4.99 -0.87 -20.85
CA GLU A 198 5.74 -0.60 -22.08
C GLU A 198 5.06 0.44 -22.97
N LYS A 199 3.73 0.39 -23.10
CA LYS A 199 2.93 1.40 -23.78
C LYS A 199 3.10 2.80 -23.18
N ARG A 200 3.09 2.91 -21.83
CA ARG A 200 3.38 4.18 -21.14
C ARG A 200 4.82 4.66 -21.40
N ARG A 201 5.80 3.75 -21.39
CA ARG A 201 7.20 4.06 -21.67
C ARG A 201 7.39 4.60 -23.09
N GLU A 202 6.80 3.94 -24.07
CA GLU A 202 6.87 4.38 -25.47
C GLU A 202 6.26 5.78 -25.65
N LYS A 203 5.07 6.01 -25.07
CA LYS A 203 4.43 7.33 -25.09
C LYS A 203 5.32 8.41 -24.49
N ALA A 204 5.94 8.13 -23.34
CA ALA A 204 6.87 9.07 -22.69
C ALA A 204 8.11 9.33 -23.55
N LYS A 205 8.71 8.30 -24.17
CA LYS A 205 9.85 8.43 -25.08
C LYS A 205 9.49 9.32 -26.28
N ARG A 206 8.34 9.09 -26.91
CA ARG A 206 7.85 9.91 -28.04
C ARG A 206 7.63 11.37 -27.62
N ALA A 207 7.04 11.61 -26.45
CA ALA A 207 6.84 12.96 -25.93
C ALA A 207 8.17 13.69 -25.66
N TYR A 208 9.16 12.99 -25.09
CA TYR A 208 10.50 13.51 -24.86
C TYR A 208 11.23 13.89 -26.15
N LEU A 209 11.16 13.03 -27.18
CA LEU A 209 11.77 13.31 -28.48
C LEU A 209 11.16 14.57 -29.12
N LYS A 210 9.83 14.69 -29.13
CA LYS A 210 9.13 15.89 -29.63
C LYS A 210 9.54 17.17 -28.87
N HIS A 211 9.70 17.07 -27.55
CA HIS A 211 10.17 18.21 -26.75
C HIS A 211 11.58 18.63 -27.16
N LYS A 212 12.50 17.68 -27.31
CA LYS A 212 13.88 17.95 -27.75
C LYS A 212 13.95 18.56 -29.15
N GLU A 213 13.14 18.06 -30.08
CA GLU A 213 13.04 18.63 -31.43
C GLU A 213 12.60 20.09 -31.38
N LYS A 214 11.58 20.40 -30.57
CA LYS A 214 11.11 21.78 -30.36
C LYS A 214 12.18 22.67 -29.74
N GLU A 215 12.89 22.21 -28.72
CA GLU A 215 14.00 22.96 -28.12
C GLU A 215 15.12 23.23 -29.11
N ALA A 216 15.48 22.23 -29.93
CA ALA A 216 16.50 22.37 -30.96
C ALA A 216 16.08 23.38 -32.04
N TYR A 217 14.82 23.34 -32.48
CA TYR A 217 14.24 24.31 -33.42
C TYR A 217 14.28 25.74 -32.88
N LEU A 218 13.88 25.95 -31.62
CA LEU A 218 13.92 27.29 -31.00
C LEU A 218 15.34 27.82 -30.89
N LYS A 219 16.31 26.98 -30.48
CA LYS A 219 17.73 27.34 -30.46
C LYS A 219 18.27 27.70 -31.84
N ALA A 220 17.82 27.02 -32.89
CA ALA A 220 18.22 27.34 -34.26
C ALA A 220 17.67 28.71 -34.71
N LEU A 221 16.40 29.01 -34.43
CA LEU A 221 15.80 30.31 -34.72
C LEU A 221 16.50 31.46 -33.98
N GLU A 222 16.84 31.25 -32.71
CA GLU A 222 17.57 32.24 -31.91
C GLU A 222 18.95 32.52 -32.52
N LYS A 223 19.67 31.48 -32.94
CA LYS A 223 20.95 31.64 -33.65
C LYS A 223 20.80 32.43 -34.96
N ILE A 224 19.77 32.13 -35.76
CA ILE A 224 19.50 32.86 -37.00
C ILE A 224 19.24 34.35 -36.70
N ARG A 225 18.42 34.66 -35.68
CA ARG A 225 18.15 36.04 -35.26
C ARG A 225 19.41 36.77 -34.79
N MET A 226 20.29 36.10 -34.05
CA MET A 226 21.55 36.68 -33.59
C MET A 226 22.58 36.90 -34.72
N MET A 227 22.44 36.18 -35.84
CA MET A 227 23.32 36.32 -37.01
C MET A 227 22.97 37.52 -37.91
N GLY A 228 21.96 38.33 -37.57
CA GLY A 228 21.74 39.64 -38.19
C GLY A 228 21.22 39.59 -39.63
N HIS A 229 20.21 38.75 -39.90
CA HIS A 229 19.30 38.93 -41.04
C HIS A 229 17.96 39.50 -40.59
#